data_AF-A0A952S971-F1
#
_entry.id   AF-A0A952S971-F1
#
_cell.length_a   1.000
_cell.length_b   1.000
_cell.length_c   1.000
_cell.angle_alpha   90.00
_cell.angle_beta   90.00
_cell.angle_gamma   90.00
#
_symmetry.space_group_name_H-M   'P 1'
#
loop_
_entity.id
_entity.type
_entity.pdbx_description
1 polymer ?
#
loop_
_entity_poly.entity_id
_entity_poly.type
_entity_poly.pdbx_seq_one_letter_code
_entity_poly.pdbx_strand_id
1 'polypeptide(L)'
;MRFGKGVTKTYRNAIDTAIDVILDRGNETHRATVHDLTESDITIDFVPLSEINCSGVTGLLNSRSTNKRIDAEELSHREALGEVYIKFADWTYDTAGQRGCQGTLVHEGLHACDFARIISSFSTIEIDPLGMIDMSLYELERRAAIASAEYLVLAGEPDFIDEGLQLGLVSVGAEGKPLVDMRGIEGRMQNGYGLSSTEQGTMISRMLGIRPRGEGFSLVRSLGLK
;
A
#
# COMPACT_ATOMS: atom_id res chain seq x y z
N MET A 1 7.89 -4.11 12.69
CA MET A 1 7.72 -2.75 12.15
C MET A 1 8.77 -1.82 12.78
N ARG A 2 9.26 -0.81 12.03
CA ARG A 2 10.20 0.21 12.54
C ARG A 2 9.60 1.61 12.38
N PHE A 3 9.89 2.50 13.31
CA PHE A 3 9.48 3.90 13.23
C PHE A 3 10.71 4.79 13.03
N GLY A 4 10.64 5.74 12.10
CA GLY A 4 11.76 6.66 11.88
C GLY A 4 12.00 7.63 13.03
N LYS A 5 13.12 8.34 12.94
CA LYS A 5 13.71 9.10 14.07
C LYS A 5 12.81 10.21 14.62
N GLY A 6 11.89 10.73 13.81
CA GLY A 6 10.99 11.83 14.19
C GLY A 6 9.67 11.38 14.83
N VAL A 7 9.37 10.08 14.86
CA VAL A 7 8.06 9.59 15.32
C VAL A 7 7.99 9.57 16.85
N THR A 8 7.19 10.49 17.38
CA THR A 8 6.91 10.66 18.81
C THR A 8 6.10 9.50 19.40
N LYS A 9 6.01 9.42 20.74
CA LYS A 9 5.16 8.43 21.42
C LYS A 9 3.68 8.58 21.03
N THR A 10 3.19 9.81 20.85
CA THR A 10 1.80 10.08 20.45
C THR A 10 1.50 9.44 19.10
N TYR A 11 2.37 9.63 18.11
CA TYR A 11 2.20 9.03 16.79
C TYR A 11 2.31 7.51 16.81
N ARG A 12 3.24 6.95 17.59
CA ARG A 12 3.34 5.48 17.78
C ARG A 12 2.05 4.91 18.36
N ASN A 13 1.54 5.52 19.43
CA ASN A 13 0.30 5.10 20.06
C ASN A 13 -0.89 5.17 19.08
N ALA A 14 -0.93 6.17 18.19
CA ALA A 14 -1.99 6.29 17.18
C ALA A 14 -1.93 5.14 16.16
N ILE A 15 -0.73 4.74 15.73
CA ILE A 15 -0.53 3.58 14.85
C ILE A 15 -0.87 2.28 15.58
N ASP A 16 -0.40 2.10 16.83
CA ASP A 16 -0.71 0.90 17.63
C ASP A 16 -2.24 0.77 17.85
N THR A 17 -2.92 1.88 18.16
CA THR A 17 -4.38 1.92 18.28
C THR A 17 -5.05 1.56 16.94
N ALA A 18 -4.54 2.08 15.83
CA ALA A 18 -5.08 1.75 14.51
C ALA A 18 -4.93 0.26 14.19
N ILE A 19 -3.78 -0.32 14.50
CA ILE A 19 -3.49 -1.76 14.37
C ILE A 19 -4.50 -2.58 15.18
N ASP A 20 -4.68 -2.27 16.46
CA ASP A 20 -5.60 -3.01 17.34
C ASP A 20 -7.04 -2.97 16.82
N VAL A 21 -7.50 -1.79 16.37
CA VAL A 21 -8.85 -1.63 15.83
C VAL A 21 -9.03 -2.37 14.50
N ILE A 22 -8.03 -2.36 13.61
CA ILE A 22 -8.10 -3.11 12.36
C ILE A 22 -8.10 -4.62 12.62
N LEU A 23 -7.34 -5.10 13.61
CA LEU A 23 -7.34 -6.51 13.98
C LEU A 23 -8.72 -6.97 14.49
N ASP A 24 -9.37 -6.13 15.30
CA ASP A 24 -10.72 -6.37 15.84
C ASP A 24 -11.80 -6.32 14.75
N ARG A 25 -11.82 -5.26 13.93
CA ARG A 25 -12.95 -4.94 13.03
C ARG A 25 -12.74 -5.33 11.56
N GLY A 26 -11.50 -5.56 11.14
CA GLY A 26 -11.15 -5.85 9.75
C GLY A 26 -11.67 -7.20 9.25
N ASN A 27 -11.55 -7.44 7.94
CA ASN A 27 -11.71 -8.77 7.36
C ASN A 27 -10.35 -9.52 7.40
N GLU A 28 -10.31 -10.71 6.82
CA GLU A 28 -9.07 -11.51 6.74
C GLU A 28 -7.93 -10.77 6.03
N THR A 29 -8.22 -10.10 4.91
CA THR A 29 -7.22 -9.32 4.18
C THR A 29 -6.65 -8.20 5.04
N HIS A 30 -7.49 -7.42 5.72
CA HIS A 30 -7.04 -6.33 6.59
C HIS A 30 -6.16 -6.84 7.73
N ARG A 31 -6.55 -7.95 8.37
CA ARG A 31 -5.77 -8.60 9.43
C ARG A 31 -4.43 -9.11 8.91
N ALA A 32 -4.42 -9.79 7.77
CA ALA A 32 -3.20 -10.31 7.15
C ALA A 32 -2.22 -9.17 6.84
N THR A 33 -2.69 -8.09 6.22
CA THR A 33 -1.88 -6.89 5.96
C THR A 33 -1.26 -6.36 7.25
N VAL A 34 -2.05 -6.12 8.30
CA VAL A 34 -1.52 -5.59 9.57
C VAL A 34 -0.53 -6.54 10.24
N HIS A 35 -0.76 -7.86 10.18
CA HIS A 35 0.20 -8.85 10.66
C HIS A 35 1.53 -8.78 9.88
N ASP A 36 1.48 -8.71 8.55
CA ASP A 36 2.69 -8.60 7.73
C ASP A 36 3.48 -7.31 8.05
N LEU A 37 2.81 -6.18 8.23
CA LEU A 37 3.44 -4.91 8.59
C LEU A 37 4.07 -4.97 9.99
N THR A 38 3.33 -5.48 10.99
CA THR A 38 3.80 -5.54 12.37
C THR A 38 5.00 -6.48 12.55
N GLU A 39 5.00 -7.61 11.84
CA GLU A 39 6.05 -8.63 11.93
C GLU A 39 7.24 -8.42 10.98
N SER A 40 7.24 -7.37 10.15
CA SER A 40 8.33 -7.05 9.21
C SER A 40 9.22 -5.89 9.65
N ASP A 41 10.21 -5.52 8.84
CA ASP A 41 11.05 -4.34 9.07
C ASP A 41 10.58 -3.09 8.31
N ILE A 42 9.31 -3.01 7.89
CA ILE A 42 8.77 -1.83 7.22
C ILE A 42 8.99 -0.54 8.04
N THR A 43 9.29 0.57 7.36
CA THR A 43 9.50 1.87 8.01
C THR A 43 8.22 2.70 8.01
N ILE A 44 7.78 3.15 9.18
CA ILE A 44 6.67 4.08 9.36
C ILE A 44 7.21 5.44 9.79
N ASP A 45 6.77 6.50 9.10
CA ASP A 45 7.11 7.88 9.39
C ASP A 45 5.88 8.78 9.42
N PHE A 46 6.02 9.93 10.08
CA PHE A 46 5.05 11.03 10.02
C PHE A 46 5.73 12.26 9.43
N VAL A 47 5.08 12.92 8.49
CA VAL A 47 5.59 14.09 7.76
C VAL A 47 4.53 15.20 7.69
N PRO A 48 4.90 16.47 7.55
CA PRO A 48 3.92 17.54 7.37
C PRO A 48 3.01 17.28 6.17
N LEU A 49 1.71 17.62 6.28
CA LEU A 49 0.77 17.49 5.16
C LEU A 49 1.30 18.12 3.87
N SER A 50 2.00 19.25 3.95
CA SER A 50 2.58 19.93 2.78
C SER A 50 3.63 19.12 2.01
N GLU A 51 4.22 18.08 2.63
CA GLU A 51 5.20 17.21 1.97
C GLU A 51 4.55 16.20 1.03
N ILE A 52 3.37 15.68 1.39
CA ILE A 52 2.73 14.56 0.66
C ILE A 52 1.34 14.90 0.10
N ASN A 53 0.70 15.97 0.59
CA ASN A 53 -0.61 16.48 0.16
C ASN A 53 -1.76 15.47 0.19
N CYS A 54 -1.64 14.42 1.00
CA CYS A 54 -2.63 13.36 1.24
C CYS A 54 -2.49 12.85 2.69
N SER A 55 -3.31 11.86 3.10
CA SER A 55 -3.23 11.28 4.44
C SER A 55 -2.03 10.35 4.62
N GLY A 56 -1.61 9.67 3.56
CA GLY A 56 -0.39 8.87 3.56
C GLY A 56 0.12 8.55 2.17
N VAL A 57 1.36 8.03 2.10
CA VAL A 57 1.99 7.58 0.87
C VAL A 57 2.96 6.43 1.16
N THR A 58 2.93 5.42 0.29
CA THR A 58 3.83 4.28 0.31
C THR A 58 4.93 4.41 -0.76
N GLY A 59 6.14 3.96 -0.45
CA GLY A 59 7.25 3.96 -1.41
C GLY A 59 8.43 3.09 -1.00
N LEU A 60 9.51 3.12 -1.78
CA LEU A 60 10.76 2.42 -1.46
C LEU A 60 11.71 3.32 -0.67
N LEU A 61 12.41 2.74 0.30
CA LEU A 61 13.51 3.42 1.00
C LEU A 61 14.61 3.87 0.03
N ASN A 62 15.00 2.99 -0.90
CA ASN A 62 15.98 3.31 -1.94
C ASN A 62 15.93 2.31 -3.11
N SER A 63 15.36 2.72 -4.24
CA SER A 63 15.23 1.85 -5.43
C SER A 63 16.56 1.25 -5.91
N ARG A 64 17.67 1.98 -5.85
CA ARG A 64 19.00 1.48 -6.25
C ARG A 64 19.50 0.37 -5.31
N SER A 65 19.30 0.53 -4.01
CA SER A 65 19.68 -0.49 -3.01
C SER A 65 18.78 -1.72 -3.13
N THR A 66 17.47 -1.51 -3.28
CA THR A 66 16.51 -2.59 -3.46
C THR A 66 16.83 -3.43 -4.69
N ASN A 67 17.13 -2.81 -5.84
CA ASN A 67 17.58 -3.55 -7.04
C ASN A 67 18.85 -4.38 -6.81
N LYS A 68 19.82 -3.88 -6.03
CA LYS A 68 21.02 -4.66 -5.70
C LYS A 68 20.68 -5.90 -4.87
N ARG A 69 19.72 -5.80 -3.95
CA ARG A 69 19.25 -6.94 -3.16
C ARG A 69 18.49 -7.95 -4.03
N ILE A 70 17.56 -7.46 -4.86
CA ILE A 70 16.86 -8.27 -5.88
C ILE A 70 17.86 -9.08 -6.73
N ASP A 71 18.97 -8.46 -7.15
CA ASP A 71 19.99 -9.16 -7.94
C ASP A 71 20.81 -10.19 -7.12
N ALA A 72 21.02 -9.94 -5.84
CA ALA A 72 21.94 -10.68 -4.99
C ALA A 72 21.33 -11.91 -4.31
N GLU A 73 20.09 -11.81 -3.83
CA GLU A 73 19.45 -12.80 -2.96
C GLU A 73 17.97 -12.97 -3.29
N GLU A 74 17.39 -14.12 -2.93
CA GLU A 74 15.94 -14.30 -2.93
C GLU A 74 15.38 -13.70 -1.64
N LEU A 75 14.38 -12.84 -1.77
CA LEU A 75 13.76 -12.12 -0.66
C LEU A 75 12.39 -12.74 -0.38
N SER A 76 12.15 -13.11 0.87
CA SER A 76 10.78 -13.38 1.32
C SER A 76 9.92 -12.11 1.31
N HIS A 77 8.60 -12.27 1.33
CA HIS A 77 7.66 -11.15 1.43
C HIS A 77 7.97 -10.22 2.63
N ARG A 78 8.30 -10.83 3.78
CA ARG A 78 8.63 -10.10 5.02
C ARG A 78 9.93 -9.31 4.92
N GLU A 79 10.96 -9.88 4.29
CA GLU A 79 12.22 -9.19 4.05
C GLU A 79 12.05 -8.05 3.03
N ALA A 80 11.22 -8.26 2.01
CA ALA A 80 10.90 -7.26 1.01
C ALA A 80 10.13 -6.06 1.61
N LEU A 81 9.24 -6.28 2.59
CA LEU A 81 8.63 -5.18 3.35
C LEU A 81 9.65 -4.29 4.05
N GLY A 82 10.83 -4.83 4.40
CA GLY A 82 11.94 -4.05 4.96
C GLY A 82 12.53 -3.01 4.02
N GLU A 83 12.23 -3.08 2.71
CA GLU A 83 12.63 -2.12 1.67
C GLU A 83 11.59 -1.00 1.46
N VAL A 84 10.42 -1.12 2.08
CA VAL A 84 9.26 -0.25 1.89
C VAL A 84 9.10 0.72 3.08
N TYR A 85 8.55 1.90 2.81
CA TYR A 85 8.07 2.82 3.83
C TYR A 85 6.60 3.15 3.63
N ILE A 86 5.94 3.54 4.74
CA ILE A 86 4.68 4.28 4.72
C ILE A 86 4.90 5.59 5.47
N LYS A 87 4.61 6.71 4.82
CA LYS A 87 4.59 8.03 5.45
C LYS A 87 3.14 8.43 5.69
N PHE A 88 2.83 8.84 6.91
CA PHE A 88 1.55 9.42 7.30
C PHE A 88 1.69 10.95 7.35
N ALA A 89 0.63 11.67 7.00
CA ALA A 89 0.59 13.10 7.30
C ALA A 89 0.42 13.32 8.80
N ASP A 90 1.10 14.31 9.34
CA ASP A 90 1.19 14.64 10.76
C ASP A 90 -0.13 14.96 11.46
N TRP A 91 -1.20 15.26 10.72
CA TRP A 91 -2.54 15.51 11.25
C TRP A 91 -3.41 14.24 11.38
N THR A 92 -3.02 13.14 10.72
CA THR A 92 -3.84 11.91 10.67
C THR A 92 -3.98 11.20 12.02
N TYR A 93 -3.05 11.44 12.96
CA TYR A 93 -3.07 10.84 14.30
C TYR A 93 -4.27 11.28 15.15
N ASP A 94 -4.84 12.44 14.86
CA ASP A 94 -5.96 13.05 15.60
C ASP A 94 -7.27 13.01 14.79
N THR A 95 -7.29 12.22 13.71
CA THR A 95 -8.46 12.06 12.85
C THR A 95 -8.96 10.62 12.92
N ALA A 96 -10.27 10.43 13.01
CA ALA A 96 -10.92 9.12 12.88
C ALA A 96 -11.25 8.80 11.40
N GLY A 97 -11.63 7.57 11.10
CA GLY A 97 -12.13 7.21 9.76
C GLY A 97 -11.05 6.93 8.70
N GLN A 98 -11.41 7.16 7.43
CA GLN A 98 -10.54 6.95 6.27
C GLN A 98 -9.32 7.86 6.29
N ARG A 99 -9.52 9.14 6.64
CA ARG A 99 -8.46 10.13 6.78
C ARG A 99 -7.57 9.94 8.01
N GLY A 100 -8.01 9.13 8.97
CA GLY A 100 -7.25 8.79 10.16
C GLY A 100 -6.13 7.78 9.90
N CYS A 101 -5.35 7.46 10.95
CA CYS A 101 -4.34 6.40 10.89
C CYS A 101 -4.93 5.04 10.49
N GLN A 102 -6.17 4.73 10.89
CA GLN A 102 -6.83 3.46 10.54
C GLN A 102 -7.04 3.31 9.03
N GLY A 103 -7.77 4.23 8.40
CA GLY A 103 -8.01 4.17 6.97
C GLY A 103 -6.75 4.30 6.14
N THR A 104 -5.85 5.20 6.55
CA THR A 104 -4.56 5.36 5.88
C THR A 104 -3.74 4.06 5.95
N LEU A 105 -3.72 3.37 7.10
CA LEU A 105 -3.01 2.09 7.22
C LEU A 105 -3.69 0.96 6.44
N VAL A 106 -5.02 0.95 6.32
CA VAL A 106 -5.74 -0.01 5.45
C VAL A 106 -5.35 0.18 3.98
N HIS A 107 -5.30 1.44 3.51
CA HIS A 107 -4.96 1.76 2.13
C HIS A 107 -3.47 1.56 1.84
N GLU A 108 -2.61 2.29 2.54
CA GLU A 108 -1.16 2.29 2.32
C GLU A 108 -0.51 0.99 2.77
N GLY A 109 -1.07 0.32 3.77
CA GLY A 109 -0.61 -1.01 4.18
C GLY A 109 -0.77 -2.04 3.07
N LEU A 110 -1.88 -1.99 2.32
CA LEU A 110 -2.08 -2.87 1.17
C LEU A 110 -1.09 -2.56 0.06
N HIS A 111 -0.86 -1.27 -0.25
CA HIS A 111 0.18 -0.86 -1.19
C HIS A 111 1.55 -1.40 -0.79
N ALA A 112 1.89 -1.33 0.50
CA ALA A 112 3.17 -1.81 0.99
C ALA A 112 3.33 -3.33 0.81
N CYS A 113 2.29 -4.11 1.11
CA CYS A 113 2.28 -5.55 0.85
C CYS A 113 2.38 -5.83 -0.65
N ASP A 114 1.66 -5.09 -1.50
CA ASP A 114 1.71 -5.30 -2.95
C ASP A 114 3.10 -4.94 -3.51
N PHE A 115 3.77 -3.89 -3.02
CA PHE A 115 5.16 -3.58 -3.37
C PHE A 115 6.12 -4.68 -2.93
N ALA A 116 5.97 -5.19 -1.70
CA ALA A 116 6.80 -6.27 -1.19
C ALA A 116 6.62 -7.59 -1.95
N ARG A 117 5.40 -7.88 -2.45
CA ARG A 117 5.14 -9.03 -3.34
C ARG A 117 5.89 -8.91 -4.65
N ILE A 118 5.88 -7.73 -5.28
CA ILE A 118 6.64 -7.47 -6.52
C ILE A 118 8.14 -7.65 -6.27
N ILE A 119 8.68 -7.04 -5.21
CA ILE A 119 10.11 -7.14 -4.86
C ILE A 119 10.51 -8.60 -4.60
N SER A 120 9.71 -9.34 -3.83
CA SER A 120 9.95 -10.76 -3.55
C SER A 120 9.91 -11.58 -4.85
N SER A 121 8.89 -11.40 -5.68
CA SER A 121 8.78 -12.05 -7.00
C SER A 121 9.95 -11.71 -7.93
N PHE A 122 10.40 -10.46 -7.96
CA PHE A 122 11.51 -10.03 -8.81
C PHE A 122 12.86 -10.60 -8.35
N SER A 123 12.99 -11.01 -7.09
CA SER A 123 14.22 -11.55 -6.52
C SER A 123 14.44 -13.04 -6.80
N THR A 124 13.41 -13.78 -7.24
CA THR A 124 13.50 -15.21 -7.54
C THR A 124 14.27 -15.47 -8.84
N ILE A 125 15.04 -16.55 -8.89
CA ILE A 125 15.85 -16.91 -10.07
C ILE A 125 14.96 -17.42 -11.22
N GLU A 126 13.90 -18.14 -10.89
CA GLU A 126 12.87 -18.54 -11.84
C GLU A 126 11.81 -17.45 -11.87
N ILE A 127 11.89 -16.57 -12.87
CA ILE A 127 10.78 -15.67 -13.19
C ILE A 127 9.73 -16.56 -13.84
N ASP A 128 8.74 -17.01 -13.09
CA ASP A 128 7.52 -17.56 -13.68
C ASP A 128 6.80 -16.42 -14.40
N PRO A 129 6.74 -16.38 -15.75
CA PRO A 129 6.10 -15.30 -16.48
C PRO A 129 4.58 -15.24 -16.21
N LEU A 130 3.99 -16.34 -15.71
CA LEU A 130 2.59 -16.42 -15.29
C LEU A 130 2.42 -16.06 -13.80
N GLY A 131 3.51 -16.07 -13.02
CA GLY A 131 3.57 -15.76 -11.60
C GLY A 131 4.14 -14.37 -11.28
N MET A 132 4.61 -13.62 -12.29
CA MET A 132 5.10 -12.25 -12.13
C MET A 132 3.94 -11.33 -11.77
N ILE A 133 3.87 -10.96 -10.50
CA ILE A 133 2.93 -9.97 -10.01
C ILE A 133 3.58 -8.62 -10.28
N ASP A 134 3.26 -7.97 -11.41
CA ASP A 134 3.50 -6.55 -11.63
C ASP A 134 2.16 -5.96 -12.08
N MET A 135 1.53 -5.18 -11.20
CA MET A 135 0.22 -4.60 -11.47
C MET A 135 0.37 -3.21 -12.10
N SER A 136 -0.65 -2.78 -12.82
CA SER A 136 -0.81 -1.39 -13.23
C SER A 136 -1.19 -0.49 -12.04
N LEU A 137 -0.97 0.81 -12.17
CA LEU A 137 -1.40 1.79 -11.17
C LEU A 137 -2.92 1.77 -10.95
N TYR A 138 -3.71 1.54 -12.00
CA TYR A 138 -5.16 1.36 -11.88
C TYR A 138 -5.52 0.17 -10.99
N GLU A 139 -4.90 -0.99 -11.21
CA GLU A 139 -5.17 -2.19 -10.41
C GLU A 139 -4.76 -2.00 -8.94
N LEU A 140 -3.63 -1.34 -8.69
CA LEU A 140 -3.15 -1.01 -7.37
C LEU A 140 -4.14 -0.13 -6.58
N GLU A 141 -4.45 1.05 -7.13
CA GLU A 141 -5.33 2.03 -6.48
C GLU A 141 -6.74 1.50 -6.31
N ARG A 142 -7.23 0.74 -7.30
CA ARG A 142 -8.56 0.13 -7.24
C ARG A 142 -8.64 -0.92 -6.13
N ARG A 143 -7.63 -1.77 -5.98
CA ARG A 143 -7.59 -2.77 -4.89
C ARG A 143 -7.59 -2.09 -3.52
N ALA A 144 -6.78 -1.05 -3.35
CA ALA A 144 -6.74 -0.29 -2.10
C ALA A 144 -8.05 0.47 -1.82
N ALA A 145 -8.71 1.00 -2.85
CA ALA A 145 -10.02 1.63 -2.72
C ALA A 145 -11.11 0.63 -2.29
N ILE A 146 -11.10 -0.58 -2.84
CA ILE A 146 -12.02 -1.66 -2.44
C ILE A 146 -11.78 -2.05 -0.98
N ALA A 147 -10.53 -2.32 -0.59
CA ALA A 147 -10.20 -2.67 0.80
C ALA A 147 -10.61 -1.55 1.77
N SER A 148 -10.37 -0.29 1.39
CA SER A 148 -10.81 0.88 2.16
C SER A 148 -12.33 0.92 2.33
N ALA A 149 -13.09 0.68 1.24
CA ALA A 149 -14.55 0.66 1.27
C ALA A 149 -15.10 -0.49 2.13
N GLU A 150 -14.54 -1.70 1.99
CA GLU A 150 -14.90 -2.87 2.80
C GLU A 150 -14.66 -2.59 4.28
N TYR A 151 -13.52 -1.99 4.63
CA TYR A 151 -13.21 -1.63 6.00
C TYR A 151 -14.21 -0.63 6.58
N LEU A 152 -14.61 0.41 5.82
CA LEU A 152 -15.62 1.37 6.27
C LEU A 152 -16.95 0.71 6.60
N VAL A 153 -17.43 -0.17 5.71
CA VAL A 153 -18.68 -0.91 5.90
C VAL A 153 -18.60 -1.82 7.14
N LEU A 154 -17.45 -2.48 7.36
CA LEU A 154 -17.22 -3.35 8.52
C LEU A 154 -17.08 -2.57 9.83
N ALA A 155 -16.39 -1.44 9.81
CA ALA A 155 -16.23 -0.58 10.98
C ALA A 155 -17.59 -0.07 11.47
N GLY A 156 -18.50 0.24 10.54
CA GLY A 156 -19.93 0.43 10.80
C GLY A 156 -20.31 1.67 11.62
N GLU A 157 -19.34 2.49 12.02
CA GLU A 157 -19.58 3.72 12.77
C GLU A 157 -20.14 4.82 11.84
N PRO A 158 -21.06 5.68 12.30
CA PRO A 158 -21.66 6.73 11.48
C PRO A 158 -20.63 7.60 10.74
N ASP A 159 -19.59 8.06 11.43
CA ASP A 159 -18.55 8.92 10.84
C ASP A 159 -17.79 8.22 9.70
N PHE A 160 -17.58 6.90 9.81
CA PHE A 160 -16.91 6.08 8.80
C PHE A 160 -17.78 5.92 7.56
N ILE A 161 -19.09 5.73 7.76
CA ILE A 161 -20.06 5.60 6.66
C ILE A 161 -20.23 6.95 5.95
N ASP A 162 -20.35 8.05 6.69
CA ASP A 162 -20.49 9.39 6.13
C ASP A 162 -19.27 9.79 5.30
N GLU A 163 -18.06 9.49 5.79
CA GLU A 163 -16.84 9.69 5.02
C GLU A 163 -16.78 8.80 3.77
N GLY A 164 -17.18 7.53 3.89
CA GLY A 164 -17.28 6.61 2.76
C GLY A 164 -18.24 7.09 1.66
N LEU A 165 -19.38 7.65 2.05
CA LEU A 165 -20.36 8.24 1.13
C LEU A 165 -19.76 9.46 0.41
N GLN A 166 -19.08 10.35 1.15
CA GLN A 166 -18.44 11.53 0.56
C GLN A 166 -17.29 11.18 -0.40
N LEU A 167 -16.57 10.10 -0.13
CA LEU A 167 -15.46 9.63 -0.96
C LEU A 167 -15.92 8.80 -2.17
N GLY A 168 -17.22 8.48 -2.27
CA GLY A 168 -17.77 7.59 -3.30
C GLY A 168 -17.31 6.14 -3.13
N LEU A 169 -16.98 5.72 -1.91
CA LEU A 169 -16.56 4.35 -1.59
C LEU A 169 -17.71 3.49 -1.07
N VAL A 170 -18.69 4.14 -0.42
CA VAL A 170 -19.84 3.49 0.21
C VAL A 170 -21.11 4.07 -0.40
N SER A 171 -22.15 3.25 -0.49
CA SER A 171 -23.51 3.63 -0.86
C SER A 171 -24.51 3.06 0.15
N VAL A 172 -25.74 3.56 0.14
CA VAL A 172 -26.83 3.05 0.97
C VAL A 172 -27.67 2.08 0.16
N GLY A 173 -27.72 0.82 0.59
CA GLY A 173 -28.51 -0.23 -0.03
C GLY A 173 -30.02 -0.07 0.21
N ALA A 174 -30.82 -0.96 -0.40
CA ALA A 174 -32.28 -0.92 -0.35
C ALA A 174 -32.87 -1.01 1.08
N GLU A 175 -32.15 -1.60 2.03
CA GLU A 175 -32.54 -1.71 3.44
C GLU A 175 -31.96 -0.59 4.33
N GLY A 176 -31.37 0.45 3.75
CA GLY A 176 -30.68 1.50 4.50
C GLY A 176 -29.30 1.09 5.04
N LYS A 177 -28.81 -0.10 4.70
CA LYS A 177 -27.51 -0.60 5.15
C LYS A 177 -26.37 -0.09 4.24
N PRO A 178 -25.22 0.28 4.81
CA PRO A 178 -24.05 0.66 4.02
C PRO A 178 -23.50 -0.53 3.24
N LEU A 179 -23.12 -0.31 1.99
CA LEU A 179 -22.52 -1.29 1.08
C LEU A 179 -21.38 -0.65 0.28
N VAL A 180 -20.39 -1.44 -0.12
CA VAL A 180 -19.32 -0.99 -1.01
C VAL A 180 -19.92 -0.51 -2.34
N ASP A 181 -19.59 0.71 -2.77
CA ASP A 181 -20.03 1.27 -4.05
C ASP A 181 -18.98 1.05 -5.13
N MET A 182 -19.09 -0.07 -5.85
CA MET A 182 -18.19 -0.36 -6.95
C MET A 182 -18.25 0.69 -8.06
N ARG A 183 -19.41 1.30 -8.33
CA ARG A 183 -19.52 2.34 -9.36
C ARG A 183 -18.87 3.63 -8.90
N GLY A 184 -19.04 3.99 -7.64
CA GLY A 184 -18.37 5.11 -7.00
C GLY A 184 -16.84 4.95 -7.02
N ILE A 185 -16.34 3.74 -6.72
CA ILE A 185 -14.90 3.42 -6.81
C ILE A 185 -14.38 3.62 -8.24
N GLU A 186 -15.06 3.10 -9.27
CA GLU A 186 -14.67 3.34 -10.66
C GLU A 186 -14.71 4.84 -11.02
N GLY A 187 -15.75 5.55 -10.58
CA GLY A 187 -15.85 7.01 -10.75
C GLY A 187 -14.69 7.75 -10.08
N ARG A 188 -14.24 7.29 -8.91
CA ARG A 188 -13.07 7.83 -8.20
C ARG A 188 -11.77 7.56 -8.97
N MET A 189 -11.59 6.35 -9.51
CA MET A 189 -10.42 6.02 -10.34
C MET A 189 -10.33 6.98 -11.53
N GLN A 190 -11.44 7.18 -12.24
CA GLN A 190 -11.48 8.02 -13.43
C GLN A 190 -11.33 9.51 -13.09
N ASN A 191 -12.08 10.02 -12.12
CA ASN A 191 -12.12 11.47 -11.84
C ASN A 191 -10.97 11.94 -10.94
N GLY A 192 -10.48 11.08 -10.05
CA GLY A 192 -9.41 11.42 -9.10
C GLY A 192 -8.02 11.16 -9.65
N TYR A 193 -7.84 10.07 -10.39
CA TYR A 193 -6.52 9.62 -10.85
C TYR A 193 -6.37 9.65 -12.38
N GLY A 194 -7.46 9.85 -13.13
CA GLY A 194 -7.43 9.72 -14.59
C GLY A 194 -7.18 8.28 -15.04
N LEU A 195 -7.57 7.30 -14.22
CA LEU A 195 -7.32 5.88 -14.44
C LEU A 195 -8.61 5.14 -14.76
N SER A 196 -8.51 4.13 -15.62
CA SER A 196 -9.62 3.24 -15.97
C SER A 196 -9.11 1.87 -16.39
N SER A 197 -10.02 0.92 -16.62
CA SER A 197 -9.68 -0.40 -17.16
C SER A 197 -8.96 -0.35 -18.51
N THR A 198 -9.13 0.74 -19.28
CA THR A 198 -8.44 1.01 -20.54
C THR A 198 -7.25 1.97 -20.42
N GLU A 199 -7.27 2.87 -19.44
CA GLU A 199 -6.20 3.82 -19.14
C GLU A 199 -5.55 3.45 -17.81
N GLN A 200 -4.75 2.39 -17.83
CA GLN A 200 -4.31 1.72 -16.60
C GLN A 200 -3.15 2.42 -15.87
N GLY A 201 -2.54 3.43 -16.49
CA GLY A 201 -1.35 4.09 -15.96
C GLY A 201 -0.08 3.26 -16.14
N THR A 202 0.93 3.55 -15.32
CA THR A 202 2.23 2.85 -15.39
C THR A 202 2.23 1.57 -14.57
N MET A 203 3.15 0.66 -14.88
CA MET A 203 3.40 -0.53 -14.05
C MET A 203 4.07 -0.10 -12.75
N ILE A 204 3.76 -0.79 -11.64
CA ILE A 204 4.34 -0.48 -10.34
C ILE A 204 5.86 -0.63 -10.36
N SER A 205 6.39 -1.70 -10.99
CA SER A 205 7.84 -1.89 -11.13
C SER A 205 8.53 -0.64 -11.70
N ARG A 206 7.94 -0.03 -12.72
CA ARG A 206 8.43 1.18 -13.38
C ARG A 206 8.32 2.41 -12.48
N MET A 207 7.19 2.56 -11.77
CA MET A 207 6.99 3.63 -10.79
C MET A 207 8.04 3.58 -9.67
N LEU A 208 8.32 2.37 -9.16
CA LEU A 208 9.30 2.13 -8.10
C LEU A 208 10.74 2.13 -8.60
N GLY A 209 10.95 2.03 -9.92
CA GLY A 209 12.27 1.93 -10.54
C GLY A 209 12.99 0.62 -10.18
N ILE A 210 12.24 -0.48 -10.06
CA ILE A 210 12.77 -1.82 -9.82
C ILE A 210 12.59 -2.71 -11.06
N ARG A 211 13.37 -3.77 -11.16
CA ARG A 211 13.33 -4.73 -12.27
C ARG A 211 13.58 -6.15 -11.80
N PRO A 212 13.16 -7.16 -12.57
CA PRO A 212 13.46 -8.55 -12.26
C PRO A 212 14.97 -8.81 -12.18
N ARG A 213 15.35 -9.74 -11.31
CA ARG A 213 16.71 -10.23 -11.13
C ARG A 213 17.34 -10.62 -12.47
N GLY A 214 18.56 -10.15 -12.69
CA GLY A 214 19.32 -10.53 -13.89
C GLY A 214 19.06 -9.66 -15.13
N GLU A 215 18.03 -8.81 -15.13
CA GLU A 215 17.83 -7.81 -16.20
C GLU A 215 18.77 -6.59 -16.07
N GLY A 216 19.76 -6.66 -15.17
CA GLY A 216 20.41 -5.48 -14.62
C GLY A 216 21.92 -5.30 -14.68
N PHE A 217 22.69 -6.31 -15.08
CA PHE A 217 24.15 -6.23 -15.20
C PHE A 217 24.70 -6.92 -16.47
N SER A 218 23.91 -6.97 -17.55
CA SER A 218 24.33 -7.50 -18.86
C SER A 218 25.12 -6.49 -19.71
N LEU A 219 26.04 -5.75 -19.10
CA LEU A 219 27.07 -4.99 -19.83
C LEU A 219 28.48 -5.54 -19.60
N VAL A 220 28.67 -6.46 -18.65
CA VAL A 220 29.98 -7.10 -18.39
C VAL A 220 30.04 -8.55 -18.88
N ARG A 221 28.90 -9.25 -19.01
CA ARG A 221 28.90 -10.64 -19.53
C ARG A 221 28.99 -10.76 -21.05
N SER A 222 28.75 -9.68 -21.81
CA SER A 222 28.82 -9.68 -23.29
C SER A 222 30.19 -9.28 -23.86
N LEU A 223 31.17 -8.89 -23.03
CA LEU A 223 32.49 -8.45 -23.51
C LEU A 223 33.64 -9.45 -23.32
N GLY A 224 33.41 -10.65 -22.80
CA GLY A 224 34.38 -11.76 -22.93
C GLY A 224 35.83 -11.42 -22.53
N LEU A 225 36.03 -10.55 -21.54
CA LEU A 225 37.36 -10.29 -20.99
C LEU A 225 37.59 -11.24 -19.82
N LYS A 226 38.50 -12.20 -20.05
CA LYS A 226 39.16 -13.00 -19.01
C LYS A 226 40.10 -12.13 -18.19
#